data_AF-A0A1W2BJ32-F1
#
_entry.id   AF-A0A1W2BJ32-F1
#
_cell.length_a   1.000
_cell.length_b   1.000
_cell.length_c   1.000
_cell.angle_alpha   90.00
_cell.angle_beta   90.00
_cell.angle_gamma   90.00
#
_symmetry.space_group_name_H-M   'P 1'
#
loop_
_entity.id
_entity.type
_entity.pdbx_description
1 polymer ?
#
loop_
_entity_poly.entity_id
_entity_poly.type
_entity_poly.pdbx_seq_one_letter_code
_entity_poly.pdbx_strand_id
1 'polypeptide(L)'
;MTIKEFSRLCGCNPKTIRYYDHVDLLKPVKVDSTTGYRYYDEDQALQYVKIKNLQIAGFSIEEIKGLLDADNDTVFNAFSEKIKDQEDRLRKTREIQQSYLDEVNRMKEKVSQFRKGVLNLTEDYDPMEEFGISAEEYKEILDSLTGYLENRKLSEIHFDYDLPSDGVQPEEEPEYLDILNSPDYEVLCEQHGWEHVREVMDRFTVPDDGKEYMLLFAFSEEKENQMSLATVLAVILARNATKRMETRKANPNFGCNVTKSEDGKNHFWVLVEKKEKE
;
A
#
# COMPACT_ATOMS: atom_id res chain seq x y z
N MET A 1 -5.95 -25.84 49.62
CA MET A 1 -4.60 -25.47 49.13
C MET A 1 -4.45 -23.96 48.99
N THR A 2 -3.28 -23.38 49.25
CA THR A 2 -3.01 -21.96 48.96
C THR A 2 -2.97 -21.71 47.45
N ILE A 3 -3.15 -20.46 47.01
CA ILE A 3 -3.07 -20.10 45.58
C ILE A 3 -1.76 -20.55 44.90
N LYS A 4 -0.64 -20.57 45.63
CA LYS A 4 0.68 -20.99 45.11
C LYS A 4 0.75 -22.50 44.89
N GLU A 5 0.13 -23.28 45.77
CA GLU A 5 0.05 -24.73 45.63
C GLU A 5 -0.94 -25.11 44.52
N PHE A 6 -2.10 -24.45 44.49
CA PHE A 6 -3.11 -24.67 43.45
C PHE A 6 -2.59 -24.31 42.05
N SER A 7 -1.86 -23.19 41.92
CA SER A 7 -1.27 -22.81 40.63
C SER A 7 -0.20 -23.81 40.17
N ARG A 8 0.56 -24.40 41.09
CA ARG A 8 1.53 -25.47 40.77
C ARG A 8 0.83 -26.74 40.31
N LEU A 9 -0.24 -27.15 41.00
CA LEU A 9 -1.07 -28.29 40.60
C LEU A 9 -1.64 -28.09 39.18
N CYS A 10 -2.15 -26.90 38.89
CA CYS A 10 -2.77 -26.55 37.62
C CYS A 10 -1.77 -26.13 36.52
N GLY A 11 -0.45 -26.15 36.79
CA GLY A 11 0.58 -25.76 35.84
C GLY A 11 0.49 -24.31 35.35
N CYS A 12 0.07 -23.37 36.20
CA CYS A 12 -0.14 -21.97 35.82
C CYS A 12 0.49 -20.96 36.80
N ASN A 13 0.48 -19.70 36.39
CA ASN A 13 0.95 -18.61 37.24
C ASN A 13 -0.14 -18.25 38.27
N PRO A 14 0.20 -18.00 39.55
CA PRO A 14 -0.73 -17.45 40.54
C PRO A 14 -1.50 -16.20 40.05
N LYS A 15 -0.90 -15.38 39.17
CA LYS A 15 -1.58 -14.24 38.53
C LYS A 15 -2.81 -14.67 37.72
N THR A 16 -2.75 -15.80 37.01
CA THR A 16 -3.89 -16.34 36.23
C THR A 16 -5.05 -16.70 37.13
N ILE A 17 -4.78 -17.34 38.26
CA ILE A 17 -5.82 -17.70 39.24
C ILE A 17 -6.43 -16.46 39.89
N ARG A 18 -5.62 -15.43 40.22
CA ARG A 18 -6.14 -14.13 40.70
C ARG A 18 -7.01 -13.44 39.66
N TYR A 19 -6.62 -13.50 38.39
CA TYR A 19 -7.41 -12.96 37.29
C TYR A 19 -8.75 -13.67 37.17
N TYR A 20 -8.78 -15.01 37.25
CA TYR A 20 -10.02 -15.78 37.22
C TYR A 20 -10.94 -15.52 38.42
N ASP A 21 -10.38 -15.27 39.59
CA ASP A 21 -11.14 -14.79 40.76
C ASP A 21 -11.74 -13.41 40.46
N HIS A 22 -10.95 -12.46 39.97
CA HIS A 22 -11.39 -11.10 39.69
C HIS A 22 -12.51 -11.02 38.63
N VAL A 23 -12.42 -11.86 37.60
CA VAL A 23 -13.45 -11.92 36.55
C VAL A 23 -14.56 -12.91 36.89
N ASP A 24 -14.71 -13.37 38.14
CA ASP A 24 -15.76 -14.30 38.57
C ASP A 24 -15.83 -15.63 37.79
N LEU A 25 -14.69 -16.13 37.32
CA LEU A 25 -14.58 -17.37 36.56
C LEU A 25 -14.16 -18.56 37.42
N LEU A 26 -13.30 -18.33 38.42
CA LEU A 26 -12.86 -19.36 39.38
C LEU A 26 -12.62 -18.72 40.74
N LYS A 27 -13.62 -18.80 41.62
CA LYS A 27 -13.55 -18.22 42.96
C LYS A 27 -12.86 -19.14 43.96
N PRO A 28 -12.08 -18.61 44.91
CA PRO A 28 -11.57 -19.40 46.02
C PRO A 28 -12.72 -19.91 46.89
N VAL A 29 -12.61 -21.14 47.42
CA VAL A 29 -13.58 -21.68 48.39
C VAL A 29 -13.55 -20.89 49.70
N LYS A 30 -12.37 -20.35 50.06
CA LYS A 30 -12.21 -19.55 51.27
C LYS A 30 -11.23 -18.42 51.06
N VAL A 31 -11.58 -17.25 51.59
CA VAL A 31 -10.68 -16.11 51.76
C VAL A 31 -10.53 -15.87 53.25
N ASP A 32 -9.29 -15.85 53.74
CA ASP A 32 -8.99 -15.48 55.12
C ASP A 32 -9.27 -13.98 55.31
N SER A 33 -10.18 -13.66 56.23
CA SER A 33 -10.62 -12.28 56.50
C SER A 33 -9.56 -11.40 57.16
N THR A 34 -8.55 -12.00 57.82
CA THR A 34 -7.49 -11.28 58.53
C THR A 34 -6.28 -11.07 57.64
N THR A 35 -5.92 -12.07 56.84
CA THR A 35 -4.68 -12.07 56.05
C THR A 35 -4.91 -11.87 54.54
N GLY A 36 -6.14 -12.02 54.06
CA GLY A 36 -6.49 -11.94 52.64
C GLY A 36 -6.03 -13.13 51.80
N TYR A 37 -5.49 -14.19 52.43
CA TYR A 37 -5.06 -15.40 51.73
C TYR A 37 -6.25 -16.14 51.13
N ARG A 38 -6.04 -16.63 49.90
CA ARG A 38 -7.03 -17.39 49.12
C ARG A 38 -6.71 -18.87 49.14
N TYR A 39 -7.75 -19.65 49.37
CA TYR A 39 -7.69 -21.10 49.42
C TYR A 39 -8.63 -21.71 48.39
N TYR A 40 -8.10 -22.69 47.66
CA TYR A 40 -8.78 -23.45 46.62
C TYR A 40 -8.80 -24.92 47.01
N ASP A 41 -9.84 -25.62 46.57
CA ASP A 41 -9.98 -27.07 46.78
C ASP A 41 -9.43 -27.87 45.59
N GLU A 42 -9.14 -29.15 45.80
CA GLU A 42 -8.63 -30.05 44.77
C GLU A 42 -9.64 -30.25 43.63
N ASP A 43 -10.93 -30.34 43.97
CA ASP A 43 -12.02 -30.49 42.99
C ASP A 43 -12.12 -29.30 42.02
N GLN A 44 -11.67 -28.11 42.45
CA GLN A 44 -11.62 -26.93 41.58
C GLN A 44 -10.57 -27.04 40.47
N ALA A 45 -9.63 -27.99 40.56
CA ALA A 45 -8.68 -28.26 39.49
C ALA A 45 -9.38 -28.79 38.22
N LEU A 46 -10.46 -29.57 38.37
CA LEU A 46 -11.27 -30.03 37.23
C LEU A 46 -11.98 -28.86 36.54
N GLN A 47 -12.52 -27.93 37.32
CA GLN A 47 -13.11 -26.69 36.81
C GLN A 47 -12.06 -25.86 36.05
N TYR A 48 -10.85 -25.74 36.58
CA TYR A 48 -9.73 -25.08 35.89
C TYR A 48 -9.40 -25.75 34.55
N VAL A 49 -9.33 -27.09 34.49
CA VAL A 49 -9.09 -27.82 33.24
C VAL A 49 -10.18 -27.53 32.20
N LYS A 50 -11.46 -27.52 32.62
CA LYS A 50 -12.59 -27.16 31.74
C LYS A 50 -12.45 -25.74 31.19
N ILE A 51 -12.13 -24.75 32.05
CA ILE A 51 -11.86 -23.37 31.63
C ILE A 51 -10.76 -23.31 30.57
N LYS A 52 -9.63 -23.99 30.81
CA LYS A 52 -8.49 -23.96 29.89
C LYS A 52 -8.82 -24.59 28.54
N ASN A 53 -9.55 -25.70 28.51
CA ASN A 53 -9.93 -26.35 27.26
C ASN A 53 -10.87 -25.46 26.43
N LEU A 54 -11.85 -24.81 27.06
CA LEU A 54 -12.74 -23.87 26.37
C LEU A 54 -11.97 -22.63 25.85
N GLN A 55 -11.02 -22.09 26.62
CA GLN A 55 -10.15 -21.02 26.12
C GLN A 55 -9.33 -21.44 24.89
N ILE A 56 -8.75 -22.64 24.90
CA ILE A 56 -7.97 -23.17 23.78
C ILE A 56 -8.85 -23.36 22.54
N ALA A 57 -10.10 -23.76 22.73
CA ALA A 57 -11.10 -23.86 21.66
C ALA A 57 -11.56 -22.48 21.12
N GLY A 58 -11.10 -21.38 21.72
CA GLY A 58 -11.38 -20.02 21.24
C GLY A 58 -12.64 -19.39 21.85
N PHE A 59 -13.17 -19.93 22.94
CA PHE A 59 -14.26 -19.29 23.67
C PHE A 59 -13.75 -18.08 24.48
N SER A 60 -14.54 -17.01 24.51
CA SER A 60 -14.28 -15.83 25.32
C SER A 60 -14.53 -16.13 26.81
N ILE A 61 -13.98 -15.31 27.70
CA ILE A 61 -14.21 -15.47 29.15
C ILE A 61 -15.71 -15.38 29.49
N GLU A 62 -16.46 -14.54 28.78
CA GLU A 62 -17.90 -14.38 28.97
C GLU A 62 -18.68 -15.61 28.51
N GLU A 63 -18.34 -16.17 27.35
CA GLU A 63 -18.91 -17.44 26.87
C GLU A 63 -18.63 -18.57 27.86
N ILE A 64 -17.39 -18.67 28.36
CA ILE A 64 -16.99 -19.73 29.28
C ILE A 64 -17.81 -19.69 30.57
N LYS A 65 -18.10 -18.50 31.13
CA LYS A 65 -18.94 -18.39 32.34
C LYS A 65 -20.29 -19.09 32.17
N GLY A 66 -20.93 -18.90 31.01
CA GLY A 66 -22.20 -19.56 30.70
C GLY A 66 -22.08 -21.07 30.53
N LEU A 67 -20.91 -21.57 30.12
CA LEU A 67 -20.67 -22.99 29.82
C LEU A 67 -20.14 -23.80 31.01
N LEU A 68 -19.69 -23.15 32.09
CA LEU A 68 -19.13 -23.85 33.25
C LEU A 68 -20.18 -24.71 33.97
N ASP A 69 -21.36 -24.15 34.19
CA ASP A 69 -22.47 -24.80 34.90
C ASP A 69 -23.54 -25.37 33.95
N ALA A 70 -23.32 -25.26 32.64
CA ALA A 70 -24.21 -25.80 31.62
C ALA A 70 -24.13 -27.34 31.53
N ASP A 71 -25.25 -27.94 31.11
CA ASP A 71 -25.33 -29.37 30.80
C ASP A 71 -24.48 -29.74 29.56
N ASN A 72 -24.26 -31.04 29.38
CA ASN A 72 -23.41 -31.54 28.30
C ASN A 72 -23.95 -31.22 26.90
N ASP A 73 -25.27 -31.16 26.71
CA ASP A 73 -25.87 -30.88 25.40
C ASP A 73 -25.67 -29.40 25.04
N THR A 74 -25.85 -28.51 26.01
CA THR A 74 -25.57 -27.08 25.85
C THR A 74 -24.10 -26.83 25.50
N VAL A 75 -23.17 -27.48 26.19
CA VAL A 75 -21.73 -27.39 25.88
C VAL A 75 -21.44 -27.93 24.48
N PHE A 76 -22.00 -29.08 24.12
CA PHE A 76 -21.80 -29.68 22.80
C PHE A 76 -22.31 -28.79 21.66
N ASN A 77 -23.47 -28.16 21.84
CA ASN A 77 -24.04 -27.22 20.87
C ASN A 77 -23.14 -25.98 20.71
N ALA A 78 -22.63 -25.43 21.81
CA ALA A 78 -21.71 -24.30 21.77
C ALA A 78 -20.42 -24.61 20.98
N PHE A 79 -19.85 -25.81 21.16
CA PHE A 79 -18.73 -26.27 20.34
C PHE A 79 -19.11 -26.38 18.86
N SER A 80 -20.27 -26.94 18.56
CA SER A 80 -20.76 -27.09 17.18
C SER A 80 -20.93 -25.74 16.48
N GLU A 81 -21.48 -24.76 17.19
CA GLU A 81 -21.61 -23.37 16.70
C GLU A 81 -20.24 -22.72 16.50
N LYS A 82 -19.30 -22.92 17.43
CA LYS A 82 -17.94 -22.37 17.33
C LYS A 82 -17.17 -22.93 16.14
N ILE A 83 -17.27 -24.23 15.91
CA ILE A 83 -16.67 -24.89 14.74
C ILE A 83 -17.24 -24.28 13.45
N LYS A 84 -18.57 -24.13 13.37
CA LYS A 84 -19.22 -23.54 12.21
C LYS A 84 -18.78 -22.10 11.93
N ASP A 85 -18.71 -21.25 12.97
CA ASP A 85 -18.21 -19.87 12.83
C ASP A 85 -16.74 -19.85 12.34
N GLN A 86 -15.90 -20.74 12.89
CA GLN A 86 -14.50 -20.85 12.45
C GLN A 86 -14.38 -21.33 11.00
N GLU A 87 -15.20 -22.29 10.58
CA GLU A 87 -15.25 -22.75 9.18
C GLU A 87 -15.72 -21.65 8.23
N ASP A 88 -16.73 -20.87 8.63
CA ASP A 88 -17.24 -19.73 7.86
C ASP A 88 -16.18 -18.62 7.72
N ARG A 89 -15.47 -18.29 8.81
CA ARG A 89 -14.34 -17.34 8.78
C ARG A 89 -13.22 -17.85 7.87
N LEU A 90 -12.86 -19.12 7.97
CA LEU A 90 -11.83 -19.74 7.13
C LEU A 90 -12.22 -19.69 5.65
N ARG A 91 -13.50 -19.93 5.33
CA ARG A 91 -14.02 -19.81 3.96
C ARG A 91 -13.87 -18.39 3.43
N LYS A 92 -14.33 -17.39 4.19
CA LYS A 92 -14.20 -15.97 3.80
C LYS A 92 -12.75 -15.55 3.58
N THR A 93 -11.84 -15.96 4.46
CA THR A 93 -10.41 -15.65 4.30
C THR A 93 -9.83 -16.27 3.02
N ARG A 94 -10.26 -17.49 2.66
CA ARG A 94 -9.85 -18.13 1.39
C ARG A 94 -10.41 -17.41 0.17
N GLU A 95 -11.65 -16.95 0.22
CA GLU A 95 -12.28 -16.17 -0.86
C GLU A 95 -11.51 -14.85 -1.09
N ILE A 96 -11.19 -14.12 -0.01
CA ILE A 96 -10.38 -12.90 -0.10
C ILE A 96 -8.98 -13.19 -0.65
N GLN A 97 -8.33 -14.27 -0.20
CA GLN A 97 -7.03 -14.68 -0.71
C GLN A 97 -7.05 -14.95 -2.22
N GLN A 98 -8.11 -15.59 -2.73
CA GLN A 98 -8.28 -15.84 -4.17
C GLN A 98 -8.53 -14.54 -4.93
N SER A 99 -9.46 -13.71 -4.46
CA SER A 99 -9.75 -12.39 -5.07
C SER A 99 -8.48 -11.54 -5.19
N TYR A 100 -7.69 -11.49 -4.13
CA TYR A 100 -6.43 -10.75 -4.11
C TYR A 100 -5.45 -11.25 -5.19
N LEU A 101 -5.30 -12.57 -5.34
CA LEU A 101 -4.43 -13.13 -6.38
C LEU A 101 -4.95 -12.81 -7.78
N ASP A 102 -6.26 -12.90 -7.99
CA ASP A 102 -6.90 -12.59 -9.27
C ASP A 102 -6.76 -11.10 -9.62
N GLU A 103 -6.94 -10.21 -8.66
CA GLU A 103 -6.74 -8.76 -8.81
C GLU A 103 -5.28 -8.44 -9.14
N VAL A 104 -4.33 -9.02 -8.41
CA VAL A 104 -2.89 -8.86 -8.67
C VAL A 104 -2.55 -9.34 -10.09
N ASN A 105 -3.09 -10.48 -10.52
CA ASN A 105 -2.85 -10.99 -11.87
C ASN A 105 -3.49 -10.10 -12.93
N ARG A 106 -4.73 -9.65 -12.73
CA ARG A 106 -5.42 -8.70 -13.61
C ARG A 106 -4.66 -7.38 -13.73
N MET A 107 -4.10 -6.87 -12.64
CA MET A 107 -3.27 -5.66 -12.66
C MET A 107 -1.97 -5.90 -13.44
N LYS A 108 -1.30 -7.03 -13.23
CA LYS A 108 -0.11 -7.40 -14.02
C LYS A 108 -0.42 -7.47 -15.51
N GLU A 109 -1.57 -8.04 -15.89
CA GLU A 109 -2.03 -8.09 -17.27
C GLU A 109 -2.29 -6.70 -17.84
N LYS A 110 -3.02 -5.84 -17.13
CA LYS A 110 -3.25 -4.45 -17.55
C LYS A 110 -1.95 -3.67 -17.74
N VAL A 111 -1.00 -3.81 -16.81
CA VAL A 111 0.33 -3.18 -16.93
C VAL A 111 1.10 -3.75 -18.12
N SER A 112 1.04 -5.05 -18.35
CA SER A 112 1.65 -5.69 -19.52
C SER A 112 1.03 -5.19 -20.84
N GLN A 113 -0.29 -5.06 -20.90
CA GLN A 113 -1.01 -4.49 -22.04
C GLN A 113 -0.64 -3.02 -22.26
N PHE A 114 -0.57 -2.21 -21.21
CA PHE A 114 -0.13 -0.83 -21.28
C PHE A 114 1.30 -0.73 -21.81
N ARG A 115 2.24 -1.53 -21.28
CA ARG A 115 3.63 -1.61 -21.76
C ARG A 115 3.70 -1.93 -23.25
N LYS A 116 2.93 -2.93 -23.71
CA LYS A 116 2.84 -3.28 -25.14
C LYS A 116 2.23 -2.16 -25.97
N GLY A 117 1.20 -1.48 -25.46
CA GLY A 117 0.59 -0.33 -26.12
C GLY A 117 1.60 0.80 -26.35
N VAL A 118 2.38 1.14 -25.32
CA VAL A 118 3.47 2.13 -25.43
C VAL A 118 4.51 1.70 -26.47
N LEU A 119 4.96 0.45 -26.45
CA LEU A 119 5.94 -0.05 -27.42
C LEU A 119 5.41 -0.02 -28.86
N ASN A 120 4.17 -0.44 -29.10
CA ASN A 120 3.56 -0.37 -30.43
C ASN A 120 3.45 1.08 -30.92
N LEU A 121 3.05 1.99 -30.04
CA LEU A 121 2.95 3.41 -30.33
C LEU A 121 4.32 4.02 -30.69
N THR A 122 5.42 3.51 -30.11
CA THR A 122 6.78 3.95 -30.47
C THR A 122 7.30 3.42 -31.81
N GLU A 123 6.79 2.31 -32.33
CA GLU A 123 7.26 1.73 -33.61
C GLU A 123 6.92 2.63 -34.81
N ASP A 124 5.79 3.33 -34.75
CA ASP A 124 5.27 4.19 -35.84
C ASP A 124 5.57 5.69 -35.63
N TYR A 125 6.36 6.04 -34.61
CA TYR A 125 6.66 7.44 -34.26
C TYR A 125 7.95 7.94 -34.93
N ASP A 126 7.87 9.08 -35.63
CA ASP A 126 9.06 9.77 -36.17
C ASP A 126 9.58 10.82 -35.15
N PRO A 127 10.69 10.53 -34.46
CA PRO A 127 11.23 11.43 -33.45
C PRO A 127 12.03 12.59 -34.04
N MET A 128 12.36 12.57 -35.34
CA MET A 128 13.18 13.61 -35.96
C MET A 128 12.42 14.94 -36.03
N GLU A 129 11.12 14.90 -36.29
CA GLU A 129 10.27 16.09 -36.36
C GLU A 129 10.17 16.79 -34.98
N GLU A 130 9.96 16.02 -33.91
CA GLU A 130 9.67 16.55 -32.57
C GLU A 130 10.92 16.79 -31.70
N PHE A 131 11.92 15.91 -31.82
CA PHE A 131 13.13 15.92 -30.98
C PHE A 131 14.41 16.21 -31.77
N GLY A 132 14.37 16.19 -33.11
CA GLY A 132 15.57 16.39 -33.93
C GLY A 132 16.64 15.32 -33.78
N ILE A 133 16.28 14.14 -33.24
CA ILE A 133 17.22 13.03 -33.00
C ILE A 133 17.32 12.09 -34.19
N SER A 134 18.49 11.51 -34.39
CA SER A 134 18.71 10.52 -35.46
C SER A 134 18.01 9.19 -35.17
N ALA A 135 17.74 8.40 -36.23
CA ALA A 135 17.14 7.07 -36.08
C ALA A 135 18.01 6.11 -35.25
N GLU A 136 19.34 6.30 -35.26
CA GLU A 136 20.30 5.52 -34.47
C GLU A 136 20.20 5.88 -32.97
N GLU A 137 20.15 7.17 -32.63
CA GLU A 137 19.95 7.64 -31.25
C GLU A 137 18.56 7.25 -30.71
N TYR A 138 17.53 7.30 -31.56
CA TYR A 138 16.18 6.85 -31.18
C TYR A 138 16.16 5.37 -30.79
N LYS A 139 16.86 4.52 -31.54
CA LYS A 139 16.96 3.09 -31.23
C LYS A 139 17.62 2.84 -29.87
N GLU A 140 18.68 3.58 -29.52
CA GLU A 140 19.30 3.47 -28.20
C GLU A 140 18.34 3.88 -27.07
N ILE A 141 17.51 4.90 -27.31
CA ILE A 141 16.49 5.36 -26.35
C ILE A 141 15.39 4.30 -26.19
N LEU A 142 14.95 3.65 -27.28
CA LEU A 142 13.98 2.57 -27.24
C LEU A 142 14.52 1.32 -26.54
N ASP A 143 15.78 0.95 -26.77
CA ASP A 143 16.43 -0.16 -26.06
C ASP A 143 16.51 0.14 -24.55
N SER A 144 16.86 1.39 -24.21
CA SER A 144 16.85 1.87 -22.82
C SER A 144 15.44 1.82 -22.22
N LEU A 145 14.41 2.29 -22.93
CA LEU A 145 13.01 2.26 -22.49
C LEU A 145 12.53 0.83 -22.25
N THR A 146 12.81 -0.07 -23.20
CA THR A 146 12.47 -1.49 -23.09
C THR A 146 13.11 -2.09 -21.85
N GLY A 147 14.40 -1.83 -21.63
CA GLY A 147 15.11 -2.26 -20.41
C GLY A 147 14.51 -1.67 -19.12
N TYR A 148 14.08 -0.40 -19.12
CA TYR A 148 13.41 0.20 -17.96
C TYR A 148 12.04 -0.43 -17.68
N LEU A 149 11.24 -0.68 -18.71
CA LEU A 149 9.92 -1.29 -18.58
C LEU A 149 10.01 -2.75 -18.13
N GLU A 150 11.00 -3.50 -18.60
CA GLU A 150 11.21 -4.90 -18.21
C GLU A 150 11.75 -5.05 -16.78
N ASN A 151 12.67 -4.18 -16.36
CA ASN A 151 13.34 -4.31 -15.06
C ASN A 151 12.55 -3.77 -13.86
N ARG A 152 11.55 -2.90 -14.07
CA ARG A 152 10.68 -2.44 -12.97
C ARG A 152 9.70 -3.55 -12.59
N LYS A 153 9.98 -4.25 -11.48
CA LYS A 153 9.00 -5.15 -10.86
C LYS A 153 7.89 -4.31 -10.23
N LEU A 154 6.63 -4.72 -10.47
CA LEU A 154 5.46 -4.15 -9.79
C LEU A 154 5.57 -4.18 -8.24
N SER A 155 6.44 -5.02 -7.69
CA SER A 155 6.70 -5.11 -6.25
C SER A 155 7.38 -3.88 -5.64
N GLU A 156 7.91 -2.95 -6.44
CA GLU A 156 8.54 -1.71 -5.96
C GLU A 156 7.57 -0.52 -5.91
N ILE A 157 6.31 -0.71 -6.34
CA ILE A 157 5.27 0.30 -6.20
C ILE A 157 4.64 0.11 -4.82
N HIS A 158 4.97 1.00 -3.87
CA HIS A 158 4.23 1.10 -2.61
C HIS A 158 2.85 1.65 -2.94
N PHE A 159 1.84 0.77 -2.91
CA PHE A 159 0.46 1.20 -2.94
C PHE A 159 0.05 1.44 -1.49
N ASP A 160 0.19 2.69 -1.02
CA ASP A 160 -0.39 3.13 0.24
C ASP A 160 -1.90 3.27 0.05
N TYR A 161 -2.61 2.15 0.04
CA TYR A 161 -4.06 2.14 0.19
C TYR A 161 -4.39 2.21 1.67
N ASP A 162 -4.56 3.42 2.19
CA ASP A 162 -5.41 3.62 3.36
C ASP A 162 -6.86 3.39 2.91
N LEU A 163 -7.36 2.17 3.11
CA LEU A 163 -8.78 1.85 2.92
C LEU A 163 -9.60 2.70 3.92
N PRO A 164 -10.50 3.58 3.45
CA PRO A 164 -11.44 4.26 4.34
C PRO A 164 -12.28 3.21 5.06
N SER A 165 -12.27 3.23 6.40
CA SER A 165 -13.02 2.28 7.24
C SER A 165 -14.54 2.36 7.04
N ASP A 166 -15.04 3.40 6.40
CA ASP A 166 -16.45 3.61 6.13
C ASP A 166 -16.63 3.91 4.65
N GLY A 167 -17.73 3.43 4.06
CA GLY A 167 -18.03 3.43 2.61
C GLY A 167 -18.23 4.80 1.97
N VAL A 168 -17.37 5.76 2.30
CA VAL A 168 -17.17 7.03 1.60
C VAL A 168 -16.45 6.69 0.29
N GLN A 169 -17.10 7.00 -0.83
CA GLN A 169 -16.40 6.98 -2.11
C GLN A 169 -15.31 8.05 -2.06
N PRO A 170 -14.07 7.77 -2.53
CA PRO A 170 -13.05 8.80 -2.63
C PRO A 170 -13.57 9.90 -3.57
N GLU A 171 -13.88 11.07 -3.02
CA GLU A 171 -13.98 12.29 -3.81
C GLU A 171 -12.55 12.69 -4.17
N GLU A 172 -12.27 12.83 -5.47
CA GLU A 172 -10.98 13.34 -5.94
C GLU A 172 -10.82 14.77 -5.42
N GLU A 173 -9.97 14.96 -4.41
CA GLU A 173 -9.73 16.29 -3.86
C GLU A 173 -9.07 17.19 -4.93
N PRO A 174 -9.64 18.37 -5.24
CA PRO A 174 -9.18 19.25 -6.33
C PRO A 174 -7.76 19.79 -6.11
N GLU A 175 -7.24 19.76 -4.89
CA GLU A 175 -5.87 20.18 -4.54
C GLU A 175 -4.80 19.31 -5.23
N TYR A 176 -5.11 18.06 -5.57
CA TYR A 176 -4.20 17.17 -6.30
C TYR A 176 -4.27 17.33 -7.83
N LEU A 177 -5.22 18.10 -8.35
CA LEU A 177 -5.40 18.36 -9.78
C LEU A 177 -4.65 19.62 -10.25
N ASP A 178 -4.43 20.58 -9.37
CA ASP A 178 -3.82 21.88 -9.70
C ASP A 178 -2.41 22.04 -9.11
N ILE A 179 -1.51 21.19 -9.58
CA ILE A 179 -0.10 21.15 -9.13
C ILE A 179 0.61 22.50 -9.37
N LEU A 180 0.19 23.28 -10.37
CA LEU A 180 0.74 24.60 -10.68
C LEU A 180 0.50 25.61 -9.55
N ASN A 181 -0.61 25.47 -8.82
CA ASN A 181 -0.97 26.33 -7.72
C ASN A 181 -0.71 25.72 -6.34
N SER A 182 -0.12 24.51 -6.29
CA SER A 182 0.24 23.86 -5.03
C SER A 182 1.37 24.63 -4.32
N PRO A 183 1.27 24.86 -3.00
CA PRO A 183 2.30 25.54 -2.22
C PRO A 183 3.63 24.76 -2.18
N ASP A 184 3.58 23.45 -2.39
CA ASP A 184 4.69 22.50 -2.24
C ASP A 184 5.67 22.52 -3.41
N TYR A 185 5.29 23.14 -4.54
CA TYR A 185 6.12 23.21 -5.74
C TYR A 185 6.54 24.65 -6.07
N GLU A 186 7.71 24.77 -6.68
CA GLU A 186 8.23 26.03 -7.25
C GLU A 186 8.41 25.87 -8.76
N VAL A 187 7.84 26.79 -9.54
CA VAL A 187 8.00 26.83 -11.01
C VAL A 187 9.39 27.37 -11.34
N LEU A 188 10.26 26.52 -11.87
CA LEU A 188 11.60 26.89 -12.33
C LEU A 188 11.61 27.44 -13.75
N CYS A 189 10.72 26.95 -14.60
CA CYS A 189 10.63 27.32 -16.01
C CYS A 189 9.19 27.17 -16.49
N GLU A 190 8.73 28.13 -17.30
CA GLU A 190 7.47 28.03 -18.04
C GLU A 190 7.68 28.48 -19.49
N GLN A 191 7.06 27.77 -20.44
CA GLN A 191 7.11 28.09 -21.86
C GLN A 191 5.76 27.79 -22.52
N HIS A 192 5.35 28.66 -23.44
CA HIS A 192 4.04 28.59 -24.09
C HIS A 192 4.14 28.83 -25.59
N GLY A 193 3.23 28.24 -26.37
CA GLY A 193 3.09 28.48 -27.81
C GLY A 193 4.23 27.91 -28.65
N TRP A 194 4.88 26.84 -28.19
CA TRP A 194 5.92 26.13 -28.94
C TRP A 194 5.32 25.07 -29.88
N GLU A 195 5.99 24.81 -31.01
CA GLU A 195 5.54 23.83 -32.00
C GLU A 195 6.18 22.46 -31.80
N HIS A 196 7.45 22.40 -31.40
CA HIS A 196 8.20 21.15 -31.23
C HIS A 196 8.87 21.04 -29.86
N VAL A 197 8.94 19.83 -29.31
CA VAL A 197 9.48 19.58 -27.96
C VAL A 197 10.97 19.94 -27.86
N ARG A 198 11.75 19.81 -28.94
CA ARG A 198 13.18 20.21 -28.99
C ARG A 198 13.42 21.66 -28.56
N GLU A 199 12.50 22.58 -28.89
CA GLU A 199 12.65 24.01 -28.60
C GLU A 199 12.63 24.32 -27.10
N VAL A 200 11.99 23.43 -26.35
CA VAL A 200 11.83 23.49 -24.91
C VAL A 200 12.92 22.67 -24.22
N MET A 201 13.20 21.47 -24.73
CA MET A 201 14.17 20.53 -24.15
C MET A 201 15.62 21.03 -24.24
N ASP A 202 16.02 21.68 -25.34
CA ASP A 202 17.40 22.20 -25.49
C ASP A 202 17.73 23.33 -24.51
N ARG A 203 16.69 24.03 -24.03
CA ARG A 203 16.82 25.13 -23.06
C ARG A 203 16.79 24.65 -21.62
N PHE A 204 16.40 23.39 -21.40
CA PHE A 204 16.32 22.79 -20.09
C PHE A 204 17.62 22.07 -19.74
N THR A 205 18.25 22.50 -18.64
CA THR A 205 19.40 21.82 -18.04
C THR A 205 19.05 21.44 -16.61
N VAL A 206 19.13 20.14 -16.30
CA VAL A 206 18.78 19.63 -14.97
C VAL A 206 19.97 19.84 -14.02
N PRO A 207 19.79 20.54 -12.89
CA PRO A 207 20.79 20.56 -11.82
C PRO A 207 20.80 19.21 -11.07
N ASP A 208 21.98 18.60 -10.87
CA ASP A 208 22.13 17.40 -10.03
C ASP A 208 22.23 17.77 -8.54
N ASP A 209 21.10 18.22 -7.96
CA ASP A 209 21.00 18.67 -6.57
C ASP A 209 20.22 17.71 -5.66
N GLY A 210 19.81 16.54 -6.17
CA GLY A 210 19.07 15.51 -5.42
C GLY A 210 17.63 15.90 -5.05
N LYS A 211 17.05 16.92 -5.70
CA LYS A 211 15.63 17.27 -5.58
C LYS A 211 14.78 16.50 -6.58
N GLU A 212 13.48 16.44 -6.29
CA GLU A 212 12.49 15.86 -7.19
C GLU A 212 11.96 16.93 -8.15
N TYR A 213 12.00 16.62 -9.44
CA TYR A 213 11.56 17.51 -10.51
C TYR A 213 10.30 16.95 -11.15
N MET A 214 9.30 17.79 -11.39
CA MET A 214 8.10 17.42 -12.13
C MET A 214 8.01 18.21 -13.43
N LEU A 215 7.85 17.49 -14.54
CA LEU A 215 7.61 18.06 -15.85
C LEU A 215 6.10 18.05 -16.11
N LEU A 216 5.52 19.22 -16.35
CA LEU A 216 4.12 19.34 -16.73
C LEU A 216 4.05 19.78 -18.17
N PHE A 217 3.32 19.01 -18.98
CA PHE A 217 3.02 19.37 -20.36
C PHE A 217 1.52 19.58 -20.50
N ALA A 218 1.11 20.68 -21.14
CA ALA A 218 -0.24 20.84 -21.64
C ALA A 218 -0.19 20.99 -23.15
N PHE A 219 -0.95 20.18 -23.88
CA PHE A 219 -0.93 20.21 -25.34
C PHE A 219 -2.31 20.52 -25.93
N SER A 220 -2.32 21.01 -27.18
CA SER A 220 -3.55 21.17 -27.97
C SER A 220 -4.19 19.82 -28.35
N GLU A 221 -5.49 19.79 -28.66
CA GLU A 221 -6.24 18.54 -28.90
C GLU A 221 -5.80 17.69 -30.11
N GLU A 222 -5.07 18.26 -31.07
CA GLU A 222 -4.94 17.67 -32.41
C GLU A 222 -4.08 16.38 -32.48
N LYS A 223 -3.41 15.97 -31.39
CA LYS A 223 -2.43 14.85 -31.40
C LYS A 223 -2.38 13.99 -30.13
N GLU A 224 -3.52 13.62 -29.53
CA GLU A 224 -3.59 12.93 -28.22
C GLU A 224 -2.63 11.72 -28.04
N ASN A 225 -2.49 10.85 -29.05
CA ASN A 225 -1.59 9.69 -29.01
C ASN A 225 -0.11 10.01 -29.27
N GLN A 226 0.19 11.02 -30.11
CA GLN A 226 1.57 11.43 -30.38
C GLN A 226 2.15 12.23 -29.21
N MET A 227 1.32 12.97 -28.48
CA MET A 227 1.75 13.84 -27.38
C MET A 227 2.06 13.05 -26.11
N SER A 228 1.30 11.99 -25.82
CA SER A 228 1.63 11.06 -24.72
C SER A 228 2.95 10.33 -24.96
N LEU A 229 3.21 9.88 -26.20
CA LEU A 229 4.50 9.33 -26.62
C LEU A 229 5.65 10.34 -26.52
N ALA A 230 5.47 11.54 -27.06
CA ALA A 230 6.45 12.60 -27.01
C ALA A 230 6.83 12.92 -25.55
N THR A 231 5.85 12.99 -24.67
CA THR A 231 6.07 13.20 -23.24
C THR A 231 6.93 12.09 -22.63
N VAL A 232 6.59 10.82 -22.87
CA VAL A 232 7.35 9.68 -22.35
C VAL A 232 8.79 9.72 -22.86
N LEU A 233 9.00 10.01 -24.15
CA LEU A 233 10.32 10.16 -24.75
C LEU A 233 11.11 11.35 -24.18
N ALA A 234 10.46 12.49 -23.93
CA ALA A 234 11.08 13.66 -23.32
C ALA A 234 11.64 13.34 -21.92
N VAL A 235 10.89 12.60 -21.09
CA VAL A 235 11.34 12.17 -19.76
C VAL A 235 12.56 11.25 -19.86
N ILE A 236 12.56 10.31 -20.82
CA ILE A 236 13.67 9.36 -21.01
C ILE A 236 14.91 10.10 -21.51
N LEU A 237 14.74 11.04 -22.44
CA LEU A 237 15.80 11.90 -22.94
C LEU A 237 16.41 12.76 -21.83
N ALA A 238 15.60 13.39 -20.98
CA ALA A 238 16.07 14.13 -19.81
C ALA A 238 16.89 13.25 -18.85
N ARG A 239 16.42 12.01 -18.59
CA ARG A 239 17.16 11.03 -17.76
C ARG A 239 18.45 10.53 -18.39
N ASN A 240 18.49 10.40 -19.71
CA ASN A 240 19.70 9.97 -20.41
C ASN A 240 20.73 11.10 -20.52
N ALA A 241 20.29 12.36 -20.63
CA ALA A 241 21.17 13.52 -20.61
C ALA A 241 21.93 13.65 -19.27
N THR A 242 21.27 13.41 -18.14
CA THR A 242 21.93 13.41 -16.82
C THR A 242 22.93 12.26 -16.67
N LYS A 243 22.60 11.03 -17.12
CA LYS A 243 23.55 9.91 -17.17
C LYS A 243 24.80 10.19 -18.01
N ARG A 244 24.70 11.00 -19.06
CA ARG A 244 25.84 11.39 -19.92
C ARG A 244 26.75 12.43 -19.23
N MET A 245 26.25 13.18 -18.25
CA MET A 245 26.99 14.25 -17.56
C MET A 245 27.73 13.79 -16.30
N GLU A 246 27.29 12.76 -15.57
CA GLU A 246 27.97 12.32 -14.33
C GLU A 246 28.19 10.81 -14.18
N THR A 247 29.35 10.47 -13.62
CA THR A 247 29.70 9.13 -13.12
C THR A 247 29.30 8.99 -11.65
N ARG A 248 28.46 7.99 -11.34
CA ARG A 248 28.20 7.42 -9.99
C ARG A 248 27.50 8.29 -8.92
N LYS A 249 26.45 9.05 -9.25
CA LYS A 249 25.51 9.58 -8.23
C LYS A 249 24.04 9.33 -8.58
N ALA A 250 23.20 9.43 -7.56
CA ALA A 250 21.81 8.97 -7.54
C ALA A 250 21.00 9.54 -8.71
N ASN A 251 20.22 8.69 -9.39
CA ASN A 251 19.32 9.15 -10.44
C ASN A 251 18.35 10.18 -9.86
N PRO A 252 18.24 11.40 -10.43
CA PRO A 252 17.19 12.33 -10.04
C PRO A 252 15.80 11.69 -10.29
N ASN A 253 14.90 11.86 -9.31
CA ASN A 253 13.51 11.46 -9.44
C ASN A 253 12.80 12.48 -10.34
N PHE A 254 12.19 11.98 -11.42
CA PHE A 254 11.40 12.78 -12.34
C PHE A 254 9.97 12.27 -12.32
N GLY A 255 9.04 13.16 -11.99
CA GLY A 255 7.62 13.02 -12.28
C GLY A 255 7.29 13.66 -13.63
N CYS A 256 6.25 13.16 -14.29
CA CYS A 256 5.73 13.80 -15.49
C CYS A 256 4.21 13.69 -15.53
N ASN A 257 3.54 14.81 -15.80
CA ASN A 257 2.11 14.88 -15.94
C ASN A 257 1.74 15.55 -17.27
N VAL A 258 0.69 15.05 -17.91
CA VAL A 258 0.19 15.59 -19.18
C VAL A 258 -1.26 15.98 -18.99
N THR A 259 -1.55 17.24 -19.29
CA THR A 259 -2.90 17.78 -19.23
C THR A 259 -3.31 18.28 -20.61
N LYS A 260 -4.62 18.45 -20.81
CA LYS A 260 -5.16 19.03 -22.02
C LYS A 260 -5.10 20.56 -21.90
N SER A 261 -4.61 21.23 -22.93
CA SER A 261 -4.60 22.69 -22.95
C SER A 261 -6.02 23.26 -23.15
N GLU A 262 -6.39 24.24 -22.33
CA GLU A 262 -7.66 24.95 -22.42
C GLU A 262 -7.67 26.04 -23.50
N ASP A 263 -6.49 26.57 -23.88
CA ASP A 263 -6.35 27.69 -24.82
C ASP A 263 -5.95 27.25 -26.24
N GLY A 264 -5.77 25.94 -26.45
CA GLY A 264 -5.38 25.33 -27.73
C GLY A 264 -3.91 25.51 -28.09
N LYS A 265 -3.05 25.99 -27.19
CA LYS A 265 -1.60 26.09 -27.37
C LYS A 265 -0.86 25.08 -26.50
N ASN A 266 0.38 24.79 -26.88
CA ASN A 266 1.26 23.94 -26.09
C ASN A 266 1.92 24.75 -24.98
N HIS A 267 1.92 24.21 -23.76
CA HIS A 267 2.58 24.77 -22.60
C HIS A 267 3.45 23.71 -21.92
N PHE A 268 4.53 24.18 -21.30
CA PHE A 268 5.46 23.35 -20.56
C PHE A 268 5.87 24.06 -19.28
N TRP A 269 5.89 23.34 -18.17
CA TRP A 269 6.39 23.80 -16.88
C TRP A 269 7.38 22.80 -16.30
N VAL A 270 8.41 23.33 -15.65
CA VAL A 270 9.30 22.56 -14.77
C VAL A 270 9.05 23.00 -13.35
N LEU A 271 8.65 22.06 -12.52
CA LEU A 271 8.40 22.25 -11.10
C LEU A 271 9.47 21.54 -10.29
N VAL A 272 9.89 22.13 -9.17
CA VAL A 272 10.74 21.48 -8.17
C VAL A 272 10.02 21.46 -6.83
N GLU A 273 10.10 20.34 -6.13
CA GLU A 273 9.54 20.22 -4.79
C GLU A 273 10.31 21.11 -3.81
N LYS A 274 9.57 21.98 -3.09
CA LYS A 274 10.11 22.70 -1.94
C LYS A 274 10.20 21.70 -0.80
N LYS A 275 11.37 21.13 -0.55
CA LYS A 275 11.60 20.46 0.74
C LYS A 275 11.36 21.49 1.84
N GLU A 276 10.30 21.31 2.62
CA GLU A 276 10.23 21.92 3.95
C GLU A 276 11.51 21.50 4.69
N LYS A 277 12.30 22.49 5.08
CA LYS A 277 13.21 22.30 6.19
C LYS A 277 12.33 22.21 7.43
N GLU A 278 12.14 21.00 7.95
CA GLU A 278 12.17 20.72 9.40
C GLU A 278 12.34 19.23 9.69
#